data_AF-A0A7J9QQ99-F1
#
_entry.id   AF-A0A7J9QQ99-F1
#
_cell.length_a   1.000
_cell.length_b   1.000
_cell.length_c   1.000
_cell.angle_alpha   90.00
_cell.angle_beta   90.00
_cell.angle_gamma   90.00
#
_symmetry.space_group_name_H-M   'P 1'
#
loop_
_entity.id
_entity.type
_entity.pdbx_description
1 polymer ?
#
loop_
_entity_poly.entity_id
_entity_poly.type
_entity_poly.pdbx_seq_one_letter_code
_entity_poly.pdbx_strand_id
1 'polypeptide(L)'
;MDIIDLHDPSRVNRQPDKVEVLFNSGNFEEQGILVKHVELRLYIEKNDEKLGPFSLITSFVQTDKGSVEMIYDEGFRGNDSLNRAVQFLVSNLGLSALILRSIITLKGHIDD
;
A
#
# COMPACT_ATOMS: atom_id res chain seq x y z
N MET A 1 11.27 2.50 -11.72
CA MET A 1 10.28 1.57 -12.27
C MET A 1 9.12 1.50 -11.30
N ASP A 2 7.89 1.48 -11.79
CA ASP A 2 6.70 1.48 -10.93
C ASP A 2 5.99 0.14 -11.09
N ILE A 3 5.86 -0.61 -9.99
CA ILE A 3 5.28 -1.95 -9.96
C ILE A 3 3.90 -1.85 -9.31
N ILE A 4 2.90 -2.38 -10.00
CA ILE A 4 1.54 -2.56 -9.46
C ILE A 4 1.33 -4.06 -9.28
N ASP A 5 1.54 -4.56 -8.06
CA ASP A 5 1.41 -5.97 -7.66
C ASP A 5 -0.04 -6.28 -7.25
N LEU A 6 -0.94 -6.13 -8.23
CA LEU A 6 -2.36 -6.44 -8.15
C LEU A 6 -2.73 -7.46 -9.23
N HIS A 7 -3.64 -8.38 -8.93
CA HIS A 7 -4.21 -9.28 -9.94
C HIS A 7 -4.87 -8.52 -11.12
N ASP A 8 -5.48 -7.36 -10.82
CA ASP A 8 -6.02 -6.44 -11.82
C ASP A 8 -5.52 -5.01 -11.51
N PRO A 9 -4.49 -4.53 -12.23
CA PRO A 9 -3.93 -3.19 -12.05
C PRO A 9 -4.91 -2.05 -12.38
N SER A 10 -5.96 -2.31 -13.17
CA SER A 10 -6.92 -1.26 -13.55
C SER A 10 -7.71 -0.72 -12.36
N ARG A 11 -7.81 -1.50 -11.28
CA ARG A 11 -8.47 -1.14 -10.00
C ARG A 11 -7.86 0.10 -9.34
N VAL A 12 -6.57 0.35 -9.58
CA VAL A 12 -5.83 1.50 -9.02
C VAL A 12 -5.41 2.50 -10.08
N ASN A 13 -5.90 2.38 -11.32
CA ASN A 13 -5.64 3.35 -12.39
C ASN A 13 -6.52 4.61 -12.25
N ARG A 14 -6.54 5.17 -11.04
CA ARG A 14 -7.25 6.40 -10.66
C ARG A 14 -6.63 6.95 -9.38
N GLN A 15 -7.02 8.17 -8.99
CA GLN A 15 -6.62 8.69 -7.68
C GLN A 15 -7.32 7.92 -6.55
N PRO A 16 -6.63 7.66 -5.42
CA PRO A 16 -7.25 7.07 -4.25
C PRO A 16 -8.28 8.01 -3.63
N ASP A 17 -9.34 7.43 -3.07
CA ASP A 17 -10.39 8.16 -2.38
C ASP A 17 -9.89 8.74 -1.05
N LYS A 18 -8.97 8.03 -0.38
CA LYS A 18 -8.27 8.52 0.81
C LYS A 18 -6.84 7.98 0.85
N VAL A 19 -5.97 8.72 1.51
CA VAL A 19 -4.55 8.39 1.68
C VAL A 19 -4.15 8.66 3.12
N GLU A 20 -3.40 7.74 3.72
CA GLU A 20 -2.79 7.89 5.03
C GLU A 20 -1.29 7.64 4.95
N VAL A 21 -0.49 8.68 5.22
CA VAL A 21 0.97 8.62 5.16
C VAL A 21 1.51 8.02 6.45
N LEU A 22 2.28 6.94 6.31
CA LEU A 22 2.86 6.21 7.43
C LEU A 22 4.32 6.60 7.69
N PHE A 23 5.03 6.96 6.62
CA PHE A 23 6.44 7.31 6.68
C PHE A 23 6.78 8.29 5.56
N ASN A 24 7.47 9.38 5.90
CA ASN A 24 7.90 10.39 4.94
C ASN A 24 9.18 11.10 5.43
N SER A 25 10.30 10.39 5.51
CA SER A 25 11.56 10.97 6.00
C SER A 25 12.77 10.78 5.10
N GLY A 26 12.69 9.95 4.05
CA GLY A 26 13.76 9.83 3.06
C GLY A 26 15.11 9.30 3.58
N ASN A 27 15.15 8.80 4.82
CA ASN A 27 16.39 8.44 5.52
C ASN A 27 16.39 6.98 6.02
N PHE A 28 15.45 6.15 5.57
CA PHE A 28 15.38 4.73 5.93
C PHE A 28 15.91 3.88 4.78
N GLU A 29 16.89 3.03 5.06
CA GLU A 29 17.49 2.12 4.09
C GLU A 29 17.18 0.68 4.46
N GLU A 30 16.71 -0.09 3.49
CA GLU A 30 16.43 -1.52 3.63
C GLU A 30 17.16 -2.26 2.52
N GLN A 31 18.12 -3.10 2.90
CA GLN A 31 18.94 -3.91 2.00
C GLN A 31 19.59 -3.14 0.82
N GLY A 32 20.09 -1.92 1.06
CA GLY A 32 20.73 -1.10 0.02
C GLY A 32 19.78 -0.23 -0.79
N ILE A 33 18.48 -0.22 -0.48
CA ILE A 33 17.46 0.59 -1.16
C ILE A 33 16.92 1.63 -0.19
N LEU A 34 16.91 2.89 -0.62
CA LEU A 34 16.43 4.00 0.19
C LEU A 34 14.92 4.12 0.06
N VAL A 35 14.21 3.94 1.16
CA VAL A 35 12.76 4.17 1.26
C VAL A 35 12.51 5.65 1.50
N LYS A 36 11.74 6.25 0.58
CA LYS A 36 11.43 7.69 0.60
C LYS A 36 10.10 7.96 1.29
N HIS A 37 9.11 7.16 0.95
CA HIS A 37 7.73 7.40 1.31
C HIS A 37 6.96 6.09 1.44
N VAL A 38 6.09 5.99 2.45
CA VAL A 38 5.15 4.87 2.62
C VAL A 38 3.79 5.41 3.01
N GLU A 39 2.75 4.96 2.32
CA GLU A 39 1.36 5.31 2.59
C GLU A 39 0.42 4.13 2.36
N LEU A 40 -0.73 4.15 3.01
CA LEU A 40 -1.89 3.34 2.63
C LEU A 40 -2.84 4.19 1.80
N ARG A 41 -3.38 3.59 0.74
CA ARG A 41 -4.34 4.20 -0.17
C ARG A 41 -5.64 3.42 -0.10
N LEU A 42 -6.76 4.12 -0.07
CA LEU A 42 -8.10 3.54 -0.10
C LEU A 42 -8.76 3.84 -1.44
N TYR A 43 -9.30 2.81 -2.06
CA TYR A 43 -10.18 2.89 -3.22
C TYR A 43 -11.53 2.27 -2.87
N ILE A 44 -12.61 3.03 -3.00
CA ILE A 44 -13.98 2.54 -2.87
C ILE A 44 -14.46 2.11 -4.24
N GLU A 45 -14.60 0.80 -4.45
CA GLU A 45 -14.92 0.23 -5.76
C GLU A 45 -16.42 0.16 -6.04
N LYS A 46 -17.20 -0.15 -5.00
CA LYS A 46 -18.65 -0.28 -5.06
C LYS A 46 -19.27 -0.08 -3.69
N ASN A 47 -20.56 0.23 -3.67
CA ASN A 47 -21.34 0.33 -2.44
C ASN A 47 -22.50 -0.65 -2.49
N ASP A 48 -22.51 -1.61 -1.59
CA ASP A 48 -23.61 -2.57 -1.43
C ASP A 48 -24.63 -2.04 -0.42
N GLU A 49 -25.92 -2.22 -0.68
CA GLU A 49 -26.99 -1.68 0.16
C GLU A 49 -26.98 -2.23 1.59
N LYS A 50 -26.50 -3.47 1.80
CA LYS A 50 -26.48 -4.15 3.10
C LYS A 50 -25.12 -4.10 3.75
N LEU A 51 -24.06 -4.29 2.96
CA LEU A 51 -22.69 -4.45 3.45
C LEU A 51 -21.91 -3.12 3.45
N GLY A 52 -22.41 -2.10 2.76
CA GLY A 52 -21.77 -0.80 2.64
C GLY A 52 -20.64 -0.78 1.60
N PRO A 53 -19.66 0.12 1.75
CA PRO A 53 -18.61 0.30 0.74
C PRO A 53 -17.61 -0.87 0.75
N PHE A 54 -17.34 -1.40 -0.44
CA PHE A 54 -16.22 -2.30 -0.67
C PHE A 54 -14.93 -1.48 -0.72
N SER A 55 -14.09 -1.67 0.28
CA SER A 55 -12.79 -1.02 0.40
C SER A 55 -11.71 -1.89 -0.24
N LEU A 56 -10.95 -1.32 -1.16
CA LEU A 56 -9.64 -1.83 -1.58
C LEU A 56 -8.58 -0.94 -0.93
N ILE A 57 -7.77 -1.50 -0.04
CA ILE A 57 -6.66 -0.82 0.60
C ILE A 57 -5.37 -1.36 -0.01
N THR A 58 -4.57 -0.47 -0.59
CA THR A 58 -3.23 -0.81 -1.08
C THR A 58 -2.18 -0.14 -0.21
N SER A 59 -1.02 -0.76 -0.14
CA SER A 59 0.19 -0.14 0.37
C SER A 59 1.04 0.37 -0.78
N PHE A 60 1.47 1.62 -0.69
CA PHE A 60 2.38 2.24 -1.64
C PHE A 60 3.71 2.53 -0.95
N VAL A 61 4.78 1.97 -1.49
CA VAL A 61 6.16 2.20 -1.03
C VAL A 61 6.95 2.83 -2.18
N GLN A 62 7.43 4.05 -1.95
CA GLN A 62 8.33 4.75 -2.87
C GLN A 62 9.76 4.64 -2.39
N THR A 63 10.68 4.37 -3.31
CA THR A 63 12.11 4.23 -3.06
C THR A 63 12.94 5.09 -4.02
N ASP A 64 14.26 5.01 -3.91
CA ASP A 64 15.19 5.56 -4.91
C ASP A 64 15.28 4.73 -6.20
N LYS A 65 14.80 3.48 -6.22
CA LYS A 65 14.82 2.61 -7.40
C LYS A 65 13.47 2.48 -8.11
N GLY A 66 12.40 3.00 -7.51
CA GLY A 66 11.06 2.85 -8.04
C GLY A 66 9.99 2.87 -6.95
N SER A 67 8.76 2.52 -7.32
CA SER A 67 7.68 2.31 -6.35
C SER A 67 7.03 0.94 -6.51
N VAL A 68 6.47 0.44 -5.42
CA VAL A 68 5.63 -0.75 -5.41
C VAL A 68 4.29 -0.40 -4.78
N GLU A 69 3.20 -0.66 -5.49
CA GLU A 69 1.85 -0.66 -4.96
C GLU A 69 1.32 -2.09 -4.92
N MET A 70 0.84 -2.55 -3.76
CA MET A 70 0.33 -3.91 -3.58
C MET A 70 -0.93 -3.91 -2.71
N ILE A 71 -1.78 -4.93 -2.84
CA ILE A 71 -2.95 -5.09 -1.97
C ILE A 71 -2.51 -5.32 -0.53
N TYR A 72 -3.03 -4.50 0.38
CA TYR A 72 -2.89 -4.68 1.81
C TYR A 72 -4.11 -5.39 2.41
N ASP A 73 -5.31 -4.92 2.08
CA ASP A 73 -6.58 -5.51 2.53
C ASP A 73 -7.69 -5.16 1.53
N GLU A 74 -8.71 -6.03 1.42
CA GLU A 74 -9.90 -5.74 0.64
C GLU A 74 -11.16 -6.37 1.24
N GLY A 75 -12.31 -5.73 1.00
CA GLY A 75 -13.61 -6.24 1.42
C GLY A 75 -14.59 -5.18 1.92
N PHE A 76 -15.73 -5.63 2.43
CA PHE A 76 -16.71 -4.79 3.11
C PHE A 76 -16.21 -4.44 4.51
N ARG A 77 -15.32 -3.45 4.59
CA ARG A 77 -14.62 -3.05 5.81
C ARG A 77 -15.25 -1.83 6.49
N GLY A 78 -16.41 -1.36 6.03
CA GLY A 78 -17.12 -0.20 6.60
C GLY A 78 -16.40 1.14 6.40
N ASN A 79 -16.98 2.22 6.93
CA ASN A 79 -16.59 3.60 6.59
C ASN A 79 -15.21 4.06 7.11
N ASP A 80 -14.69 3.38 8.14
CA ASP A 80 -13.42 3.72 8.81
C ASP A 80 -12.32 2.68 8.54
N SER A 81 -12.43 1.98 7.40
CA SER A 81 -11.55 0.88 7.02
C SER A 81 -10.06 1.26 6.98
N LEU A 82 -9.74 2.40 6.36
CA LEU A 82 -8.35 2.88 6.23
C LEU A 82 -7.71 3.17 7.59
N ASN A 83 -8.39 3.90 8.48
CA ASN A 83 -7.85 4.21 9.79
C ASN A 83 -7.60 2.96 10.63
N ARG A 84 -8.50 1.98 10.58
CA ARG A 84 -8.28 0.69 11.27
C ARG A 84 -7.08 -0.07 10.71
N ALA A 85 -6.89 -0.06 9.39
CA ALA A 85 -5.73 -0.65 8.76
C ALA A 85 -4.43 0.04 9.21
N VAL A 86 -4.40 1.38 9.22
CA VAL A 86 -3.26 2.18 9.72
C VAL A 86 -2.94 1.82 11.17
N GLN A 87 -3.94 1.85 12.05
CA GLN A 87 -3.75 1.55 13.48
C GLN A 87 -3.20 0.13 13.69
N PHE A 88 -3.73 -0.85 12.97
CA PHE A 88 -3.25 -2.22 13.05
C PHE A 88 -1.80 -2.35 12.57
N LEU A 89 -1.46 -1.72 11.45
CA LEU A 89 -0.14 -1.78 10.83
C LEU A 89 0.94 -1.15 11.72
N VAL A 90 0.65 0.04 12.29
CA VAL A 90 1.57 0.76 13.17
C VAL A 90 1.73 0.05 14.51
N SER A 91 0.67 -0.59 15.03
CA SER A 91 0.70 -1.23 16.36
C SER A 91 1.42 -2.59 16.40
N ASN A 92 1.67 -3.23 15.26
CA ASN A 92 2.11 -4.64 15.21
C ASN A 92 3.44 -4.88 14.45
N LEU A 93 4.36 -3.90 14.40
CA LEU A 93 5.55 -3.97 13.52
C LEU A 93 5.22 -4.24 12.03
N GLY A 94 3.98 -4.01 11.62
CA GLY A 94 3.49 -4.35 10.29
C GLY A 94 4.12 -3.48 9.20
N LEU A 95 4.50 -2.25 9.53
CA LEU A 95 5.16 -1.34 8.60
C LEU A 95 6.50 -1.89 8.10
N SER A 96 7.32 -2.46 8.99
CA SER A 96 8.60 -3.07 8.61
C SER A 96 8.41 -4.25 7.67
N ALA A 97 7.42 -5.11 7.93
CA ALA A 97 7.12 -6.27 7.07
C ALA A 97 6.62 -5.84 5.69
N LEU A 98 5.78 -4.80 5.63
CA LEU A 98 5.26 -4.21 4.40
C LEU A 98 6.38 -3.61 3.55
N ILE A 99 7.31 -2.87 4.17
CA ILE A 99 8.49 -2.33 3.49
C ILE A 99 9.35 -3.48 2.95
N LEU A 100 9.68 -4.47 3.78
CA LEU A 100 10.51 -5.62 3.36
C LEU A 100 9.92 -6.34 2.15
N ARG A 101 8.61 -6.63 2.18
CA ARG A 101 7.92 -7.26 1.03
C ARG A 101 8.04 -6.42 -0.23
N SER A 102 7.86 -5.10 -0.11
CA SER A 102 8.00 -4.17 -1.24
C SER A 102 9.41 -4.15 -1.82
N ILE A 103 10.44 -4.18 -0.96
CA ILE A 103 11.84 -4.26 -1.39
C ILE A 103 12.14 -5.58 -2.09
N ILE A 104 11.63 -6.70 -1.59
CA ILE A 104 11.79 -8.02 -2.24
C ILE A 104 11.15 -8.01 -3.63
N THR A 105 9.90 -7.51 -3.76
CA THR A 105 9.22 -7.39 -5.06
C THR A 105 10.01 -6.52 -6.02
N LEU A 106 10.52 -5.37 -5.56
CA LEU A 106 11.28 -4.45 -6.38
C LEU A 106 12.59 -5.08 -6.88
N LYS A 107 13.34 -5.75 -6.01
CA LYS A 107 14.58 -6.45 -6.38
C LYS A 107 14.35 -7.56 -7.39
N GLY A 108 13.29 -8.36 -7.20
CA GLY A 108 12.94 -9.42 -8.14
C GLY A 108 12.75 -8.92 -9.57
N HIS A 109 12.33 -7.66 -9.77
CA HIS A 109 12.21 -7.07 -11.09
C HIS A 109 13.45 -6.29 -11.57
N ILE A 110 14.38 -5.97 -10.68
CA ILE A 110 15.65 -5.31 -11.04
C ILE A 110 16.68 -6.35 -11.51
N ASP A 111 16.64 -7.54 -10.91
CA ASP A 111 17.58 -8.61 -11.16
C ASP A 111 17.20 -9.49 -12.38
N ASP A 112 15.99 -9.29 -12.94
CA ASP A 112 15.47 -9.93 -14.17
C ASP A 112 15.84 -9.16 -15.45
#